data_AF-A0A5D4H424-F1
#
_entry.id   AF-A0A5D4H424-F1
#
_cell.length_a   1.000
_cell.length_b   1.000
_cell.length_c   1.000
_cell.angle_alpha   90.00
_cell.angle_beta   90.00
_cell.angle_gamma   90.00
#
_symmetry.space_group_name_H-M   'P 1'
#
loop_
_entity.id
_entity.type
_entity.pdbx_description
1 polymer ?
#
loop_
_entity_poly.entity_id
_entity_poly.type
_entity_poly.pdbx_seq_one_letter_code
_entity_poly.pdbx_strand_id
1 'polypeptide(L)' 'MRTNIELDEQLIKQALHISRLKTKKDVVHEALKQYVASLKRKNILSLREESTWEGDLEQMRSI' A
#
# COMPACT_ATOMS: atom_id res chain seq x y z
N MET A 1 -18.14 1.19 12.35
CA MET A 1 -18.39 2.59 12.75
C MET A 1 -18.93 3.34 11.54
N ARG A 2 -19.98 4.15 11.70
CA ARG A 2 -20.50 5.02 10.64
C ARG A 2 -19.93 6.42 10.88
N THR A 3 -19.26 6.96 9.87
CA THR A 3 -18.62 8.28 9.92
C THR A 3 -19.01 9.03 8.67
N ASN A 4 -19.35 10.31 8.82
CA ASN A 4 -19.56 11.20 7.69
C ASN A 4 -18.23 11.92 7.42
N ILE A 5 -17.68 11.72 6.22
CA ILE A 5 -16.45 12.35 5.77
C ILE A 5 -16.67 12.87 4.35
N GLU A 6 -16.05 14.00 4.04
CA GLU A 6 -16.03 14.54 2.68
C GLU A 6 -14.96 13.80 1.88
N LEU A 7 -15.32 13.35 0.68
CA LEU A 7 -14.44 12.59 -0.21
C LEU A 7 -14.40 13.27 -1.57
N ASP A 8 -13.21 13.33 -2.16
CA ASP A 8 -13.05 13.76 -3.54
C ASP A 8 -13.80 12.80 -4.47
N GLU A 9 -14.78 13.33 -5.19
CA GLU A 9 -15.65 12.55 -6.05
C GLU A 9 -14.93 12.01 -7.29
N GLN A 10 -13.97 12.78 -7.83
CA GLN A 10 -13.16 12.38 -8.98
C GLN A 10 -12.24 11.22 -8.59
N LEU A 11 -11.59 11.32 -7.44
CA LEU A 11 -10.70 10.28 -6.93
C LEU A 11 -11.46 8.97 -6.66
N ILE A 12 -12.65 9.04 -6.06
CA ILE A 12 -13.49 7.86 -5.83
C ILE A 12 -13.99 7.24 -7.13
N LYS A 13 -14.36 8.05 -8.13
CA LYS A 13 -14.75 7.53 -9.45
C LYS A 13 -13.60 6.79 -10.13
N GLN A 14 -12.40 7.36 -10.10
CA GLN A 14 -11.20 6.69 -10.62
C GLN A 14 -10.90 5.39 -9.88
N ALA A 15 -10.96 5.42 -8.54
CA ALA A 15 -10.73 4.24 -7.73
C ALA A 15 -11.74 3.13 -8.04
N LEU A 16 -13.05 3.43 -8.11
CA LEU A 16 -14.08 2.46 -8.48
C LEU A 16 -13.84 1.85 -9.87
N HIS A 17 -13.45 2.67 -10.84
CA HIS A 17 -13.18 2.23 -12.21
C HIS A 17 -11.98 1.26 -12.28
N ILE A 18 -10.88 1.60 -11.59
CA ILE A 18 -9.64 0.83 -11.62
C ILE A 18 -9.73 -0.42 -10.75
N SER A 19 -10.30 -0.31 -9.55
CA SER A 19 -10.32 -1.39 -8.56
C SER A 19 -11.44 -2.42 -8.78
N ARG A 20 -12.38 -2.14 -9.70
CA ARG A 20 -13.59 -2.95 -9.97
C ARG A 20 -14.48 -3.17 -8.74
N LEU A 21 -14.37 -2.31 -7.73
CA LEU A 21 -15.21 -2.36 -6.53
C LEU A 21 -16.56 -1.71 -6.82
N LYS A 22 -17.61 -2.18 -6.14
CA LYS A 22 -18.99 -1.76 -6.42
C LYS A 22 -19.41 -0.52 -5.64
N THR A 23 -18.83 -0.29 -4.46
CA THR A 23 -19.30 0.77 -3.56
C THR A 23 -18.16 1.67 -3.09
N LYS A 24 -18.49 2.94 -2.83
CA LYS A 24 -17.56 3.90 -2.22
C LYS A 24 -17.02 3.40 -0.88
N LYS A 25 -17.85 2.68 -0.11
CA LYS A 25 -17.48 2.07 1.17
C LYS A 25 -16.38 1.02 0.99
N ASP A 26 -16.50 0.14 0.00
CA ASP A 26 -15.51 -0.91 -0.24
C ASP A 26 -14.17 -0.31 -0.67
N VAL A 27 -14.19 0.72 -1.51
CA VAL A 27 -12.99 1.45 -1.91
C VAL A 27 -12.28 2.05 -0.70
N VAL A 28 -13.02 2.75 0.17
CA VAL A 28 -12.45 3.36 1.38
C VAL A 28 -11.90 2.29 2.32
N HIS A 29 -12.61 1.16 2.47
CA HIS A 29 -12.16 0.07 3.33
C HIS A 29 -10.86 -0.57 2.83
N GLU A 30 -10.78 -0.87 1.53
CA GLU A 30 -9.58 -1.43 0.93
C GLU A 30 -8.41 -0.43 0.98
N ALA A 31 -8.66 0.86 0.71
CA ALA A 31 -7.65 1.90 0.82
C ALA A 31 -7.06 1.98 2.24
N LEU A 32 -7.90 1.92 3.28
CA LEU A 32 -7.43 1.91 4.67
C LEU A 32 -6.60 0.66 4.99
N LYS A 33 -7.02 -0.51 4.50
CA LYS A 33 -6.27 -1.75 4.67
C LYS A 33 -4.88 -1.67 4.03
N GLN A 34 -4.80 -1.16 2.79
CA GLN A 34 -3.54 -0.97 2.08
C GLN A 34 -2.66 0.10 2.75
N TYR A 35 -3.25 1.18 3.26
CA TYR A 35 -2.54 2.21 3.99
C TYR A 35 -1.86 1.66 5.24
N VAL A 36 -2.59 0.92 6.08
CA VAL A 36 -2.03 0.27 7.27
C VAL A 36 -0.95 -0.76 6.90
N ALA A 37 -1.19 -1.56 5.85
CA ALA A 37 -0.19 -2.52 5.38
C ALA A 37 1.10 -1.83 4.90
N SER A 38 0.99 -0.71 4.19
CA SER A 38 2.12 0.10 3.75
C SER A 38 2.92 0.66 4.93
N LEU A 39 2.24 1.20 5.94
CA LEU A 39 2.91 1.70 7.15
C LEU A 39 3.64 0.59 7.91
N LYS A 40 3.06 -0.61 8.01
CA LYS A 40 3.72 -1.77 8.62
C LYS A 40 5.01 -2.14 7.87
N ARG A 41 4.98 -2.17 6.53
CA ARG A 41 6.17 -2.44 5.71
C ARG A 41 7.25 -1.36 5.92
N LYS A 42 6.86 -0.09 5.98
CA LYS A 42 7.79 1.02 6.25
C LYS A 42 8.45 0.89 7.63
N ASN A 43 7.69 0.49 8.64
CA ASN A 43 8.25 0.27 9.98
C ASN A 43 9.29 -0.87 9.97
N ILE A 44 8.99 -1.99 9.30
CA ILE A 44 9.95 -3.09 9.11
C ILE A 44 11.22 -2.60 8.40
N LEU A 45 11.09 -1.74 7.38
CA LEU A 45 12.24 -1.14 6.69
C LEU A 45 13.05 -0.20 7.60
N SER A 46 12.42 0.53 8.53
CA SER A 46 13.14 1.38 9.47
C SER A 46 13.88 0.60 10.57
N LEU A 47 13.51 -0.66 10.79
CA LEU A 47 14.22 -1.57 11.70
C LEU A 47 15.43 -2.25 11.02
N ARG A 48 15.64 -2.01 9.72
CA ARG A 48 16.79 -2.54 8.98
C ARG A 48 18.03 -1.73 9.30
N GLU A 49 19.08 -2.39 9.83
CA GLU A 49 20.41 -1.78 9.98
C GLU A 49 21.07 -1.57 8.61
N GLU A 50 21.91 -0.54 8.49
CA GLU A 50 22.50 -0.10 7.21
C GLU A 50 23.28 -1.23 6.47
N SER A 51 23.81 -2.21 7.22
CA SER A 51 24.56 -3.36 6.70
C SER A 51 23.80 -4.70 6.75
N THR A 52 22.49 -4.71 6.49
CA THR A 52 21.70 -5.96 6.57
C THR A 52 22.00 -6.96 5.44
N TRP A 53 22.72 -6.56 4.38
CA TRP A 53 23.04 -7.46 3.28
C TRP A 53 24.47 -7.26 2.80
N GLU A 54 25.30 -8.28 3.02
CA GLU A 54 26.65 -8.39 2.47
C GLU A 54 26.62 -9.50 1.41
N GLY A 55 26.64 -9.11 0.12
CA GLY A 55 26.65 -10.04 -1.00
C GLY A 55 27.06 -9.36 -2.30
N ASP A 56 27.50 -10.16 -3.28
CA ASP A 56 27.85 -9.69 -4.62
C ASP A 56 26.71 -10.03 -5.59
N LEU A 57 26.02 -9.00 -6.05
CA LEU A 57 24.86 -9.09 -6.94
C LEU A 57 25.21 -9.67 -8.32
N GLU A 58 26.45 -9.50 -8.77
CA GLU A 58 26.92 -9.98 -10.08
C GLU A 58 27.26 -11.47 -10.03
N GLN A 59 27.80 -11.96 -8.91
CA GLN A 59 28.02 -13.39 -8.69
C GLN A 59 26.70 -14.17 -8.68
N MET A 60 25.64 -13.62 -8.06
CA MET A 60 24.33 -14.27 -8.00
C MET A 60 23.62 -14.36 -9.35
N ARG A 61 23.99 -13.49 -10.31
CA ARG A 61 23.37 -13.42 -11.65
C ARG A 61 24.10 -14.22 -12.71
N SER A 62 25.28 -14.76 -12.41
CA SER A 62 26.14 -15.45 -13.37
C SER A 62 25.83 -16.95 -13.52
N ILE A 63 24.60 -17.38 -13.22
CA ILE A 63 24.12 -18.77 -13.36
C ILE A 63 23.23 -18.89 -14.60
#